data_AF-A0A9E0RI77-F1
#
_entry.id   AF-A0A9E0RI77-F1
#
_cell.length_a   1.000
_cell.length_b   1.000
_cell.length_c   1.000
_cell.angle_alpha   90.00
_cell.angle_beta   90.00
_cell.angle_gamma   90.00
#
_symmetry.space_group_name_H-M   'P 1'
#
loop_
_entity.id
_entity.type
_entity.pdbx_description
1 polymer ?
#
loop_
_entity_poly.entity_id
_entity_poly.type
_entity_poly.pdbx_seq_one_letter_code
_entity_poly.pdbx_strand_id
1 'polypeptide(L)'
;MILKKKLLINGLLASVVLLGASITHAEIIFSESFDNQPDWNSGLAVNDLKGGDGIPDTEQNVGEGYLLPNNWDFVYQNPTLSPYLGYPDKRDVIAIDAADSSKARGGTGKRFLQQRVSHSASGSFTSDGQLMKLLDGAGGVGAGYDAVYFEFYIAFDPTWSGYNGTVQNLAKLVRLASWNGSGSPFQAFPGGNEGPLFFWQYEINSYGVRNVYGMRGGPWGDNYYLTNAQVGDLPRVAMNYAGDTVGRGVGGTTPQITDKVNGSYISDNLNQTVGHEQIWGTGGTYTKVAFYVKMNSAPGVGDGQIIQWLDDVQMMNVQNIVWVPSLTQGLTEMPKWTSLSIGGNDFFKNYPLEDGRQEWWAIDDIKVSTEIPNYLLSDSNNTAPPKPPLGITVE
;
A
#
# COMPACT_ATOMS: atom_id res chain seq x y z
N MET A 1 18.78 -46.13 47.53
CA MET A 1 18.44 -46.39 46.10
C MET A 1 17.25 -45.56 45.57
N ILE A 2 16.56 -44.75 46.39
CA ILE A 2 15.35 -44.01 45.98
C ILE A 2 15.64 -42.56 45.53
N LEU A 3 16.77 -41.97 45.90
CA LEU A 3 17.13 -40.59 45.50
C LEU A 3 17.54 -40.43 44.02
N LYS A 4 17.99 -41.48 43.34
CA LYS A 4 18.46 -41.38 41.94
C LYS A 4 17.34 -41.30 40.90
N LYS A 5 16.09 -41.62 41.25
CA LYS A 5 14.95 -41.60 40.31
C LYS A 5 14.23 -40.25 40.20
N LYS A 6 14.35 -39.35 41.19
CA LYS A 6 13.72 -38.02 41.14
C LYS A 6 14.47 -37.00 40.28
N LEU A 7 15.80 -37.14 40.13
CA LEU A 7 16.59 -36.24 39.27
C LEU A 7 16.33 -36.45 37.78
N LEU A 8 16.02 -37.67 37.35
CA LEU A 8 15.79 -38.00 35.93
C LEU A 8 14.43 -37.49 35.41
N ILE A 9 13.41 -37.41 36.28
CA ILE A 9 12.05 -36.97 35.89
C ILE A 9 11.98 -35.43 35.81
N ASN A 10 12.69 -34.71 36.69
CA ASN A 10 12.76 -33.25 36.62
C ASN A 10 13.66 -32.73 35.48
N GLY A 11 14.66 -33.52 35.06
CA GLY A 11 15.47 -33.20 33.88
C GLY A 11 14.68 -33.33 32.57
N LEU A 12 13.84 -34.36 32.43
CA LEU A 12 13.06 -34.61 31.21
C LEU A 12 11.92 -33.59 31.02
N LEU A 13 11.33 -33.07 32.11
CA LEU A 13 10.32 -32.02 32.03
C LEU A 13 10.92 -30.67 31.58
N ALA A 14 12.17 -30.36 31.97
CA ALA A 14 12.86 -29.16 31.51
C ALA A 14 13.23 -29.23 30.01
N SER A 15 13.52 -30.43 29.48
CA SER A 15 13.84 -30.63 28.07
C SER A 15 12.63 -30.50 27.13
N VAL A 16 11.42 -30.84 27.60
CA VAL A 16 10.19 -30.72 26.80
C VAL A 16 9.67 -29.27 26.78
N VAL A 17 9.95 -28.47 27.82
CA VAL A 17 9.61 -27.03 27.85
C VAL A 17 10.58 -26.19 26.98
N LEU A 18 11.82 -26.63 26.79
CA LEU A 18 12.82 -25.93 25.98
C LEU A 18 12.72 -26.16 24.45
N LEU A 19 11.91 -27.13 24.00
CA LEU A 19 11.67 -27.40 22.57
C LEU A 19 10.44 -26.67 21.99
N GLY A 20 9.73 -25.89 22.80
CA GLY A 20 8.49 -25.21 22.42
C GLY A 20 8.64 -23.73 22.05
N ALA A 21 9.84 -23.16 22.09
CA ALA A 21 10.08 -21.83 21.52
C ALA A 21 10.27 -21.98 20.01
N SER A 22 9.18 -22.24 19.30
CA SER A 22 9.12 -21.93 17.87
C SER A 22 9.46 -20.45 17.76
N ILE A 23 10.65 -20.13 17.26
CA ILE A 23 10.95 -18.78 16.83
C ILE A 23 9.96 -18.55 15.69
N THR A 24 8.86 -17.87 15.99
CA THR A 24 7.91 -17.41 14.97
C THR A 24 8.69 -16.39 14.15
N HIS A 25 9.28 -16.87 13.06
CA HIS A 25 9.83 -15.98 12.06
C HIS A 25 8.65 -15.41 11.28
N ALA A 26 8.64 -14.09 11.09
CA ALA A 26 7.69 -13.42 10.21
C ALA A 26 7.65 -14.14 8.86
N GLU A 27 6.51 -14.76 8.56
CA GLU A 27 6.30 -15.47 7.30
C GLU A 27 6.16 -14.43 6.19
N ILE A 28 7.00 -14.52 5.15
CA ILE A 28 6.85 -13.70 3.94
C ILE A 28 5.75 -14.34 3.10
N ILE A 29 4.66 -13.59 2.91
CA ILE A 29 3.48 -14.02 2.15
C ILE A 29 3.66 -13.70 0.66
N PHE A 30 4.27 -12.55 0.36
CA PHE A 30 4.46 -12.07 -1.00
C PHE A 30 5.69 -11.16 -1.07
N SER A 31 6.41 -11.23 -2.19
CA SER A 31 7.50 -10.30 -2.51
C SER A 31 7.61 -10.08 -4.01
N GLU A 32 7.96 -8.86 -4.42
CA GLU A 32 8.08 -8.48 -5.82
C GLU A 32 9.14 -7.39 -6.01
N SER A 33 10.17 -7.66 -6.83
CA SER A 33 11.16 -6.66 -7.27
C SER A 33 10.95 -6.22 -8.72
N PHE A 34 9.98 -6.80 -9.42
CA PHE A 34 9.65 -6.61 -10.83
C PHE A 34 10.73 -6.98 -11.85
N ASP A 35 11.99 -7.13 -11.46
CA ASP A 35 13.12 -7.38 -12.36
C ASP A 35 12.97 -8.63 -13.24
N ASN A 36 12.35 -9.67 -12.68
CA ASN A 36 12.14 -10.96 -13.36
C ASN A 36 10.81 -11.03 -14.11
N GLN A 37 10.01 -9.96 -14.10
CA GLN A 37 8.76 -9.90 -14.86
C GLN A 37 9.07 -9.80 -16.35
N PRO A 38 8.25 -10.36 -17.26
CA PRO A 38 8.30 -9.95 -18.67
C PRO A 38 7.94 -8.45 -18.79
N ASP A 39 8.33 -7.81 -19.90
CA ASP A 39 7.83 -6.46 -20.18
C ASP A 39 6.31 -6.51 -20.35
N TRP A 40 5.62 -5.63 -19.64
CA TRP A 40 4.17 -5.63 -19.55
C TRP A 40 3.64 -4.20 -19.39
N ASN A 41 2.45 -3.93 -19.91
CA ASN A 41 1.67 -2.73 -19.63
C ASN A 41 0.18 -3.08 -19.57
N SER A 42 -0.64 -2.20 -18.97
CA SER A 42 -2.08 -2.46 -18.84
C SER A 42 -2.84 -2.41 -20.17
N GLY A 43 -2.24 -1.82 -21.20
CA GLY A 43 -2.83 -1.56 -22.51
C GLY A 43 -2.57 -2.65 -23.56
N LEU A 44 -2.20 -3.87 -23.16
CA LEU A 44 -1.93 -4.95 -24.10
C LEU A 44 -3.20 -5.39 -24.84
N ALA A 45 -3.21 -5.28 -26.17
CA ALA A 45 -4.36 -5.67 -27.00
C ALA A 45 -4.80 -7.15 -26.84
N VAL A 46 -3.92 -8.04 -26.38
CA VAL A 46 -4.28 -9.43 -26.06
C VAL A 46 -5.26 -9.55 -24.89
N ASN A 47 -5.36 -8.50 -24.06
CA ASN A 47 -6.29 -8.41 -22.94
C ASN A 47 -7.64 -7.81 -23.35
N ASP A 48 -7.95 -7.74 -24.64
CA ASP A 48 -9.31 -7.55 -25.12
C ASP A 48 -10.00 -8.92 -25.26
N LEU A 49 -10.57 -9.40 -24.15
CA LEU A 49 -11.23 -10.71 -24.10
C LEU A 49 -12.76 -10.60 -24.13
N LYS A 50 -13.33 -9.45 -23.73
CA LYS A 50 -14.78 -9.24 -23.68
C LYS A 50 -15.32 -8.46 -24.87
N GLY A 51 -14.56 -7.52 -25.45
CA GLY A 51 -15.02 -6.63 -26.52
C GLY A 51 -14.76 -7.16 -27.94
N GLY A 52 -13.55 -7.66 -28.18
CA GLY A 52 -13.06 -8.08 -29.50
C GLY A 52 -12.83 -6.92 -30.49
N ASP A 53 -12.72 -5.68 -30.01
CA ASP A 53 -12.49 -4.45 -30.78
C ASP A 53 -11.03 -3.95 -30.76
N GLY A 54 -10.13 -4.70 -30.12
CA GLY A 54 -8.74 -4.38 -29.91
C GLY A 54 -8.48 -3.45 -28.71
N ILE A 55 -9.50 -3.10 -27.93
CA ILE A 55 -9.38 -2.26 -26.73
C ILE A 55 -9.26 -3.18 -25.50
N PRO A 56 -8.15 -3.13 -24.76
CA PRO A 56 -7.98 -4.00 -23.60
C PRO A 56 -9.04 -3.72 -22.53
N ASP A 57 -9.57 -4.78 -21.91
CA ASP A 57 -10.64 -4.63 -20.94
C ASP A 57 -10.20 -3.81 -19.72
N THR A 58 -11.15 -3.07 -19.14
CA THR A 58 -10.93 -2.26 -17.93
C THR A 58 -10.59 -3.13 -16.73
N GLU A 59 -11.31 -4.23 -16.53
CA GLU A 59 -11.10 -5.20 -15.46
C GLU A 59 -10.56 -6.50 -16.03
N GLN A 60 -9.36 -6.88 -15.59
CA GLN A 60 -8.59 -8.01 -16.09
C GLN A 60 -8.27 -8.95 -14.92
N ASN A 61 -8.44 -10.26 -15.13
CA ASN A 61 -8.27 -11.30 -14.12
C ASN A 61 -7.49 -12.49 -14.70
N VAL A 62 -6.40 -12.92 -14.05
CA VAL A 62 -5.62 -14.07 -14.53
C VAL A 62 -6.45 -15.34 -14.71
N GLY A 63 -7.46 -15.56 -13.86
CA GLY A 63 -8.38 -16.71 -13.93
C GLY A 63 -9.32 -16.71 -15.14
N GLU A 64 -9.48 -15.56 -15.80
CA GLU A 64 -10.26 -15.41 -17.04
C GLU A 64 -9.38 -15.49 -18.30
N GLY A 65 -8.07 -15.74 -18.15
CA GLY A 65 -7.12 -15.89 -19.26
C GLY A 65 -6.41 -14.61 -19.70
N TYR A 66 -6.57 -13.51 -18.96
CA TYR A 66 -5.84 -12.27 -19.21
C TYR A 66 -4.33 -12.44 -18.96
N LEU A 67 -3.50 -11.80 -19.79
CA LEU A 67 -2.07 -11.74 -19.61
C LEU A 67 -1.71 -10.63 -18.62
N LEU A 68 -1.38 -11.02 -17.39
CA LEU A 68 -0.96 -10.12 -16.30
C LEU A 68 0.52 -10.36 -15.96
N PRO A 69 1.17 -9.46 -15.18
CA PRO A 69 2.47 -9.75 -14.60
C PRO A 69 2.42 -11.03 -13.77
N ASN A 70 3.49 -11.83 -13.81
CA ASN A 70 3.56 -13.11 -13.11
C ASN A 70 3.26 -12.93 -11.63
N ASN A 71 2.50 -13.86 -11.06
CA ASN A 71 2.08 -13.87 -9.65
C ASN A 71 1.11 -12.74 -9.25
N TRP A 72 0.59 -11.92 -10.16
CA TRP A 72 -0.48 -10.97 -9.89
C TRP A 72 -1.84 -11.51 -10.36
N ASP A 73 -2.91 -11.12 -9.68
CA ASP A 73 -4.23 -11.77 -9.85
C ASP A 73 -5.21 -10.90 -10.64
N PHE A 74 -5.20 -9.58 -10.40
CA PHE A 74 -6.10 -8.64 -11.07
C PHE A 74 -5.44 -7.34 -11.49
N VAL A 75 -5.97 -6.75 -12.55
CA VAL A 75 -5.69 -5.38 -12.99
C VAL A 75 -6.99 -4.62 -13.21
N TYR A 76 -7.03 -3.39 -12.73
CA TYR A 76 -7.99 -2.38 -13.16
C TYR A 76 -7.25 -1.31 -13.95
N GLN A 77 -7.76 -0.89 -15.10
CA GLN A 77 -7.20 0.24 -15.84
C GLN A 77 -8.28 1.08 -16.52
N ASN A 78 -8.15 2.40 -16.36
CA ASN A 78 -8.99 3.38 -17.01
C ASN A 78 -8.14 4.61 -17.37
N PRO A 79 -7.24 4.51 -18.36
CA PRO A 79 -6.42 5.63 -18.79
C PRO A 79 -7.27 6.67 -19.54
N THR A 80 -6.96 7.94 -19.33
CA THR A 80 -7.50 9.04 -20.16
C THR A 80 -6.69 9.21 -21.46
N LEU A 81 -5.38 8.97 -21.39
CA LEU A 81 -4.45 9.08 -22.50
C LEU A 81 -3.63 7.80 -22.58
N SER A 82 -3.81 7.00 -23.64
CA SER A 82 -3.04 5.80 -23.91
C SER A 82 -2.86 5.56 -25.42
N PRO A 83 -1.85 4.78 -25.84
CA PRO A 83 -1.67 4.40 -27.24
C PRO A 83 -2.91 3.78 -27.88
N TYR A 84 -3.57 2.85 -27.19
CA TYR A 84 -4.75 2.15 -27.73
C TYR A 84 -6.00 3.04 -27.83
N LEU A 85 -6.03 4.18 -27.15
CA LEU A 85 -7.08 5.19 -27.28
C LEU A 85 -6.78 6.22 -28.38
N GLY A 86 -5.77 5.98 -29.23
CA GLY A 86 -5.41 6.85 -30.34
C GLY A 86 -4.38 7.93 -29.98
N TYR A 87 -3.68 7.80 -28.85
CA TYR A 87 -2.61 8.69 -28.43
C TYR A 87 -1.25 7.97 -28.45
N PRO A 88 -0.67 7.72 -29.65
CA PRO A 88 0.51 6.85 -29.80
C PRO A 88 1.79 7.39 -29.15
N ASP A 89 1.84 8.67 -28.79
CA ASP A 89 2.94 9.30 -28.07
C ASP A 89 2.81 9.23 -26.53
N LYS A 90 1.70 8.67 -26.03
CA LYS A 90 1.39 8.57 -24.60
C LYS A 90 1.73 7.18 -24.07
N ARG A 91 1.66 7.04 -22.75
CA ARG A 91 1.90 5.78 -22.04
C ARG A 91 0.62 5.26 -21.41
N ASP A 92 0.50 3.93 -21.35
CA ASP A 92 -0.53 3.25 -20.58
C ASP A 92 -0.44 3.57 -19.09
N VAL A 93 -1.56 3.41 -18.38
CA VAL A 93 -1.66 3.83 -16.97
C VAL A 93 -0.73 3.04 -16.05
N ILE A 94 -0.47 1.76 -16.35
CA ILE A 94 0.51 0.94 -15.64
C ILE A 94 1.50 0.34 -16.62
N ALA A 95 2.79 0.36 -16.25
CA ALA A 95 3.84 -0.36 -16.95
C ALA A 95 4.82 -1.04 -15.99
N ILE A 96 5.32 -2.20 -16.41
CA ILE A 96 6.47 -2.91 -15.83
C ILE A 96 7.37 -3.27 -17.00
N ASP A 97 8.36 -2.43 -17.28
CA ASP A 97 9.21 -2.60 -18.45
C ASP A 97 10.68 -2.25 -18.17
N ALA A 98 11.57 -2.83 -18.97
CA ALA A 98 13.00 -2.52 -18.95
C ALA A 98 13.35 -1.25 -19.74
N ALA A 99 12.47 -0.80 -20.65
CA ALA A 99 12.71 0.38 -21.49
C ALA A 99 12.93 1.67 -20.68
N ASP A 100 12.49 1.64 -19.43
CA ASP A 100 12.34 2.81 -18.61
C ASP A 100 13.12 2.61 -17.27
N SER A 101 14.07 1.65 -17.27
CA SER A 101 14.86 1.15 -16.12
C SER A 101 15.57 2.22 -15.29
N SER A 102 15.84 3.40 -15.87
CA SER A 102 16.40 4.54 -15.13
C SER A 102 15.49 5.03 -14.00
N LYS A 103 14.20 4.69 -14.05
CA LYS A 103 13.24 4.97 -12.97
C LYS A 103 13.11 3.81 -11.99
N ALA A 104 13.76 2.67 -12.19
CA ALA A 104 13.82 1.57 -11.23
C ALA A 104 14.73 1.93 -10.05
N ARG A 105 14.58 1.25 -8.91
CA ARG A 105 15.43 1.51 -7.76
C ARG A 105 16.88 1.11 -8.07
N GLY A 106 17.80 2.05 -7.88
CA GLY A 106 19.20 1.87 -8.27
C GLY A 106 19.49 2.14 -9.76
N GLY A 107 18.48 2.55 -10.55
CA GLY A 107 18.63 2.96 -11.96
C GLY A 107 18.80 1.79 -12.94
N THR A 108 18.54 0.56 -12.50
CA THR A 108 18.64 -0.66 -13.30
C THR A 108 17.48 -1.59 -12.97
N GLY A 109 17.07 -2.44 -13.92
CA GLY A 109 15.98 -3.39 -13.69
C GLY A 109 14.61 -2.85 -14.05
N LYS A 110 13.57 -3.36 -13.40
CA LYS A 110 12.17 -2.95 -13.61
C LYS A 110 11.55 -2.52 -12.29
N ARG A 111 10.32 -2.04 -12.39
CA ARG A 111 9.50 -1.51 -11.29
C ARG A 111 8.07 -1.42 -11.76
N PHE A 112 7.13 -1.34 -10.83
CA PHE A 112 5.80 -0.85 -11.14
C PHE A 112 5.87 0.65 -11.41
N LEU A 113 5.34 1.09 -12.53
CA LEU A 113 5.25 2.50 -12.91
C LEU A 113 3.77 2.84 -13.17
N GLN A 114 3.24 3.84 -12.47
CA GLN A 114 1.91 4.38 -12.75
C GLN A 114 1.99 5.77 -13.36
N GLN A 115 1.24 5.99 -14.43
CA GLN A 115 1.06 7.28 -15.08
C GLN A 115 -0.20 7.98 -14.53
N ARG A 116 -0.03 9.23 -14.10
CA ARG A 116 -1.15 10.13 -13.84
C ARG A 116 -1.26 11.16 -14.95
N VAL A 117 -2.48 11.35 -15.45
CA VAL A 117 -2.81 12.31 -16.51
C VAL A 117 -3.43 13.54 -15.87
N SER A 118 -2.99 14.72 -16.29
CA SER A 118 -3.64 15.96 -15.88
C SER A 118 -4.90 16.21 -16.72
N HIS A 119 -6.05 16.42 -16.07
CA HIS A 119 -7.27 16.83 -16.77
C HIS A 119 -8.21 17.66 -15.88
N SER A 120 -8.64 18.81 -16.38
CA SER A 120 -9.45 19.78 -15.62
C SER A 120 -10.97 19.54 -15.65
N ALA A 121 -11.49 18.43 -16.19
CA ALA A 121 -12.93 18.17 -16.15
C ALA A 121 -13.47 18.10 -14.72
N SER A 122 -14.67 18.65 -14.52
CA SER A 122 -15.32 18.70 -13.21
C SER A 122 -15.72 17.30 -12.72
N GLY A 123 -15.42 17.00 -11.45
CA GLY A 123 -16.02 15.87 -10.73
C GLY A 123 -15.41 14.48 -10.90
N SER A 124 -14.44 14.26 -11.81
CA SER A 124 -13.82 12.94 -12.03
C SER A 124 -12.38 12.84 -11.51
N PHE A 125 -11.97 11.63 -11.14
CA PHE A 125 -10.56 11.23 -11.12
C PHE A 125 -10.05 11.14 -12.57
N THR A 126 -8.79 11.47 -12.80
CA THR A 126 -8.23 11.71 -14.14
C THR A 126 -7.41 10.54 -14.69
N SER A 127 -6.96 9.65 -13.81
CA SER A 127 -6.42 8.33 -14.15
C SER A 127 -6.86 7.32 -13.10
N ASP A 128 -7.00 6.05 -13.47
CA ASP A 128 -7.10 4.94 -12.54
C ASP A 128 -6.34 3.73 -13.08
N GLY A 129 -5.47 3.17 -12.26
CA GLY A 129 -4.73 1.96 -12.56
C GLY A 129 -4.47 1.22 -11.25
N GLN A 130 -4.86 -0.04 -11.14
CA GLN A 130 -4.60 -0.85 -9.96
C GLN A 130 -4.03 -2.19 -10.40
N LEU A 131 -2.97 -2.63 -9.74
CA LEU A 131 -2.42 -3.98 -9.84
C LEU A 131 -2.62 -4.65 -8.47
N MET A 132 -3.33 -5.77 -8.44
CA MET A 132 -3.80 -6.39 -7.19
C MET A 132 -3.34 -7.85 -7.06
N LYS A 133 -2.89 -8.18 -5.85
CA LYS A 133 -2.51 -9.51 -5.39
C LYS A 133 -3.51 -10.01 -4.34
N LEU A 134 -3.99 -11.24 -4.50
CA LEU A 134 -4.62 -12.03 -3.44
C LEU A 134 -3.54 -12.64 -2.57
N LEU A 135 -3.54 -12.30 -1.28
CA LEU A 135 -2.51 -12.69 -0.32
C LEU A 135 -2.59 -14.17 0.05
N ASP A 136 -3.79 -14.75 0.01
CA ASP A 136 -4.06 -16.18 0.28
C ASP A 136 -4.20 -17.03 -1.01
N GLY A 137 -4.07 -16.40 -2.18
CA GLY A 137 -4.19 -17.01 -3.49
C GLY A 137 -5.62 -17.32 -3.97
N ALA A 138 -6.66 -17.08 -3.16
CA ALA A 138 -8.04 -17.45 -3.53
C ALA A 138 -9.10 -16.37 -3.19
N GLY A 139 -8.82 -15.49 -2.23
CA GLY A 139 -9.79 -14.59 -1.63
C GLY A 139 -10.93 -15.34 -0.93
N GLY A 140 -11.99 -14.62 -0.60
CA GLY A 140 -13.20 -15.22 -0.02
C GLY A 140 -13.42 -14.91 1.46
N VAL A 141 -14.60 -15.30 1.94
CA VAL A 141 -14.97 -15.16 3.36
C VAL A 141 -14.10 -16.11 4.20
N GLY A 142 -13.43 -15.58 5.23
CA GLY A 142 -12.60 -16.37 6.16
C GLY A 142 -11.18 -16.70 5.66
N ALA A 143 -10.92 -16.50 4.37
CA ALA A 143 -9.60 -16.58 3.76
C ALA A 143 -8.80 -15.28 4.04
N GLY A 144 -7.47 -15.36 4.10
CA GLY A 144 -6.59 -14.22 4.36
C GLY A 144 -6.03 -14.14 5.79
N TYR A 145 -5.61 -12.94 6.19
CA TYR A 145 -4.80 -12.70 7.39
C TYR A 145 -5.46 -11.69 8.35
N ASP A 146 -5.37 -11.94 9.66
CA ASP A 146 -5.86 -11.01 10.69
C ASP A 146 -4.98 -9.76 10.78
N ALA A 147 -3.71 -9.88 10.42
CA ALA A 147 -2.76 -8.79 10.36
C ALA A 147 -1.80 -8.96 9.18
N VAL A 148 -1.41 -7.83 8.59
CA VAL A 148 -0.48 -7.79 7.47
C VAL A 148 0.52 -6.67 7.71
N TYR A 149 1.81 -7.00 7.65
CA TYR A 149 2.88 -6.05 7.41
C TYR A 149 3.15 -5.98 5.91
N PHE A 150 3.33 -4.79 5.36
CA PHE A 150 3.84 -4.62 4.02
C PHE A 150 4.77 -3.41 3.91
N GLU A 151 5.83 -3.54 3.12
CA GLU A 151 6.78 -2.48 2.81
C GLU A 151 7.08 -2.44 1.32
N PHE A 152 7.48 -1.25 0.86
CA PHE A 152 7.90 -1.01 -0.51
C PHE A 152 8.70 0.30 -0.58
N TYR A 153 9.34 0.53 -1.71
CA TYR A 153 9.97 1.80 -2.04
C TYR A 153 9.15 2.56 -3.06
N ILE A 154 9.01 3.87 -2.88
CA ILE A 154 8.31 4.74 -3.81
C ILE A 154 9.18 5.91 -4.27
N ALA A 155 9.08 6.26 -5.55
CA ALA A 155 9.69 7.44 -6.16
C ALA A 155 8.68 8.19 -7.03
N PHE A 156 8.93 9.48 -7.24
CA PHE A 156 8.07 10.38 -8.02
C PHE A 156 8.83 11.01 -9.18
N ASP A 157 8.10 11.47 -10.20
CA ASP A 157 8.65 12.18 -11.36
C ASP A 157 9.53 13.39 -10.93
N PRO A 158 10.69 13.65 -11.57
CA PRO A 158 11.51 14.85 -11.34
C PRO A 158 10.79 16.19 -11.48
N THR A 159 9.68 16.20 -12.22
CA THR A 159 8.82 17.35 -12.46
C THR A 159 7.46 17.19 -11.78
N TRP A 160 7.40 16.40 -10.70
CA TRP A 160 6.17 16.12 -9.97
C TRP A 160 5.46 17.40 -9.55
N SER A 161 4.25 17.57 -10.05
CA SER A 161 3.46 18.76 -9.79
C SER A 161 2.92 18.80 -8.37
N GLY A 162 3.28 19.87 -7.66
CA GLY A 162 2.74 20.20 -6.35
C GLY A 162 1.39 20.93 -6.41
N TYR A 163 1.01 21.53 -5.27
CA TYR A 163 -0.16 22.41 -5.17
C TYR A 163 0.06 23.70 -5.97
N ASN A 164 -0.87 24.04 -6.86
CA ASN A 164 -0.76 25.23 -7.73
C ASN A 164 -1.48 26.48 -7.18
N GLY A 165 -1.94 26.46 -5.92
CA GLY A 165 -2.70 27.55 -5.32
C GLY A 165 -4.23 27.44 -5.47
N THR A 166 -4.73 26.56 -6.34
CA THR A 166 -6.18 26.44 -6.64
C THR A 166 -6.71 25.01 -6.60
N VAL A 167 -5.87 24.02 -6.92
CA VAL A 167 -6.27 22.63 -7.07
C VAL A 167 -5.42 21.76 -6.13
N GLN A 168 -6.08 20.99 -5.27
CA GLN A 168 -5.44 19.89 -4.55
C GLN A 168 -5.10 18.76 -5.51
N ASN A 169 -3.92 18.15 -5.37
CA ASN A 169 -3.58 16.93 -6.09
C ASN A 169 -3.59 15.75 -5.13
N LEU A 170 -4.17 14.64 -5.56
CA LEU A 170 -4.26 13.42 -4.77
C LEU A 170 -3.94 12.20 -5.65
N ALA A 171 -3.24 11.23 -5.09
CA ALA A 171 -2.99 9.94 -5.71
C ALA A 171 -3.27 8.83 -4.69
N LYS A 172 -4.18 7.90 -5.01
CA LYS A 172 -4.32 6.66 -4.24
C LYS A 172 -3.18 5.73 -4.64
N LEU A 173 -2.34 5.36 -3.68
CA LEU A 173 -1.09 4.65 -3.95
C LEU A 173 -1.17 3.17 -3.62
N VAL A 174 -1.77 2.82 -2.47
CA VAL A 174 -1.88 1.44 -2.01
C VAL A 174 -3.22 1.20 -1.32
N ARG A 175 -3.76 -0.01 -1.48
CA ARG A 175 -4.95 -0.53 -0.79
C ARG A 175 -4.65 -1.87 -0.13
N LEU A 176 -5.12 -2.05 1.09
CA LEU A 176 -5.25 -3.36 1.73
C LEU A 176 -6.74 -3.59 1.98
N ALA A 177 -7.29 -4.68 1.46
CA ALA A 177 -8.71 -4.93 1.47
C ALA A 177 -9.05 -6.35 1.92
N SER A 178 -10.30 -6.52 2.35
CA SER A 178 -10.96 -7.81 2.34
C SER A 178 -11.92 -7.88 1.15
N TRP A 179 -11.84 -8.95 0.37
CA TRP A 179 -12.70 -9.23 -0.78
C TRP A 179 -13.41 -10.56 -0.58
N ASN A 180 -14.72 -10.58 -0.78
CA ASN A 180 -15.55 -11.75 -0.46
C ASN A 180 -15.45 -12.91 -1.46
N GLY A 181 -14.55 -12.84 -2.45
CA GLY A 181 -14.33 -13.90 -3.44
C GLY A 181 -15.33 -13.90 -4.60
N SER A 182 -16.20 -12.88 -4.70
CA SER A 182 -17.20 -12.78 -5.75
C SER A 182 -17.29 -11.36 -6.32
N GLY A 183 -17.86 -11.23 -7.51
CA GLY A 183 -18.01 -9.94 -8.19
C GLY A 183 -16.66 -9.27 -8.49
N SER A 184 -16.68 -7.95 -8.67
CA SER A 184 -15.47 -7.18 -8.94
C SER A 184 -14.67 -6.95 -7.66
N PRO A 185 -13.37 -7.26 -7.64
CA PRO A 185 -12.49 -6.89 -6.54
C PRO A 185 -12.12 -5.40 -6.55
N PHE A 186 -12.71 -4.57 -7.42
CA PHE A 186 -12.47 -3.12 -7.44
C PHE A 186 -13.69 -2.31 -6.98
N GLN A 187 -14.78 -3.00 -6.60
CA GLN A 187 -16.03 -2.38 -6.19
C GLN A 187 -16.09 -2.19 -4.67
N ALA A 188 -15.46 -1.10 -4.19
CA ALA A 188 -15.44 -0.72 -2.78
C ALA A 188 -16.60 0.18 -2.32
N PHE A 189 -17.68 0.31 -3.10
CA PHE A 189 -18.84 1.16 -2.85
C PHE A 189 -20.00 0.40 -2.18
N PRO A 190 -21.06 1.08 -1.67
CA PRO A 190 -22.25 0.40 -1.16
C PRO A 190 -22.77 -0.66 -2.14
N GLY A 191 -23.15 -1.83 -1.61
CA GLY A 191 -23.46 -3.03 -2.39
C GLY A 191 -22.27 -3.72 -3.07
N GLY A 192 -21.03 -3.28 -2.83
CA GLY A 192 -19.80 -3.83 -3.40
C GLY A 192 -19.23 -5.05 -2.65
N ASN A 193 -18.19 -5.63 -3.23
CA ASN A 193 -17.58 -6.89 -2.79
C ASN A 193 -16.29 -6.70 -1.97
N GLU A 194 -15.85 -5.46 -1.77
CA GLU A 194 -14.70 -5.12 -0.94
C GLU A 194 -15.11 -4.44 0.38
N GLY A 195 -14.37 -4.74 1.45
CA GLY A 195 -14.51 -4.16 2.77
C GLY A 195 -14.19 -5.17 3.89
N PRO A 196 -13.60 -4.76 5.03
CA PRO A 196 -13.06 -3.42 5.29
C PRO A 196 -11.89 -3.10 4.35
N LEU A 197 -11.58 -1.80 4.23
CA LEU A 197 -10.59 -1.31 3.29
C LEU A 197 -9.73 -0.23 3.94
N PHE A 198 -8.42 -0.40 3.86
CA PHE A 198 -7.42 0.62 4.12
C PHE A 198 -6.87 1.14 2.77
N PHE A 199 -6.78 2.46 2.59
CA PHE A 199 -6.05 3.07 1.49
C PHE A 199 -5.08 4.11 2.00
N TRP A 200 -3.86 4.03 1.48
CA TRP A 200 -2.86 5.05 1.64
C TRP A 200 -2.81 5.94 0.40
N GLN A 201 -2.88 7.25 0.62
CA GLN A 201 -2.91 8.23 -0.46
C GLN A 201 -1.90 9.33 -0.20
N TYR A 202 -1.27 9.77 -1.28
CA TYR A 202 -0.54 11.03 -1.33
C TYR A 202 -1.55 12.16 -1.60
N GLU A 203 -1.43 13.27 -0.88
CA GLU A 203 -2.12 14.50 -1.22
C GLU A 203 -1.17 15.70 -1.05
N ILE A 204 -1.33 16.73 -1.88
CA ILE A 204 -0.70 18.02 -1.67
C ILE A 204 -1.72 19.15 -1.90
N ASN A 205 -1.78 20.05 -0.92
CA ASN A 205 -2.72 21.16 -0.90
C ASN A 205 -2.06 22.43 -0.31
N SER A 206 -2.84 23.45 0.05
CA SER A 206 -2.34 24.70 0.64
C SER A 206 -1.61 24.56 1.97
N TYR A 207 -1.72 23.41 2.63
CA TYR A 207 -1.05 23.07 3.89
C TYR A 207 0.18 22.16 3.69
N GLY A 208 0.62 21.98 2.44
CA GLY A 208 1.76 21.15 2.08
C GLY A 208 1.38 19.71 1.76
N VAL A 209 2.37 18.83 1.77
CA VAL A 209 2.19 17.40 1.54
C VAL A 209 1.50 16.75 2.73
N ARG A 210 0.53 15.89 2.44
CA ARG A 210 -0.30 15.18 3.41
C ARG A 210 -0.14 13.68 3.24
N ASN A 211 -0.14 13.00 4.37
CA ASN A 211 -0.23 11.56 4.49
C ASN A 211 -1.69 11.21 4.79
N VAL A 212 -2.42 10.65 3.81
CA VAL A 212 -3.87 10.47 3.93
C VAL A 212 -4.21 9.00 4.12
N TYR A 213 -4.92 8.71 5.21
CA TYR A 213 -5.39 7.38 5.59
C TYR A 213 -6.87 7.26 5.34
N GLY A 214 -7.18 6.63 4.22
CA GLY A 214 -8.52 6.20 3.97
C GLY A 214 -8.87 4.94 4.72
N MET A 215 -9.96 4.97 5.46
CA MET A 215 -10.44 3.83 6.22
C MET A 215 -11.93 3.64 5.93
N ARG A 216 -12.30 2.42 5.55
CA ARG A 216 -13.70 2.02 5.38
C ARG A 216 -13.97 0.81 6.22
N GLY A 217 -15.15 0.84 6.82
CA GLY A 217 -15.62 -0.26 7.62
C GLY A 217 -15.99 -1.44 6.75
N GLY A 218 -16.11 -2.58 7.40
CA GLY A 218 -16.61 -3.79 6.76
C GLY A 218 -17.88 -4.35 7.38
N PRO A 219 -18.26 -5.59 7.04
CA PRO A 219 -17.57 -6.52 6.14
C PRO A 219 -17.64 -6.07 4.68
N TRP A 220 -18.57 -6.51 3.84
CA TRP A 220 -18.70 -6.05 2.46
C TRP A 220 -20.03 -5.31 2.29
N GLY A 221 -20.17 -4.49 1.25
CA GLY A 221 -21.39 -3.74 0.96
C GLY A 221 -21.46 -2.36 1.63
N ASP A 222 -22.48 -2.12 2.47
CA ASP A 222 -22.95 -0.76 2.78
C ASP A 222 -22.19 0.00 3.88
N ASN A 223 -21.21 -0.61 4.54
CA ASN A 223 -20.45 0.03 5.64
C ASN A 223 -19.27 0.87 5.16
N TYR A 224 -19.53 1.74 4.18
CA TYR A 224 -18.49 2.45 3.43
C TYR A 224 -17.64 3.42 4.28
N TYR A 225 -18.12 3.93 5.41
CA TYR A 225 -17.36 4.86 6.25
C TYR A 225 -17.29 4.38 7.71
N LEU A 226 -16.12 4.53 8.33
CA LEU A 226 -15.99 4.47 9.78
C LEU A 226 -16.39 5.81 10.39
N THR A 227 -17.13 5.77 11.50
CA THR A 227 -17.42 6.94 12.32
C THR A 227 -16.17 7.37 13.11
N ASN A 228 -16.18 8.59 13.65
CA ASN A 228 -15.08 9.09 14.51
C ASN A 228 -14.80 8.18 15.72
N ALA A 229 -15.81 7.47 16.22
CA ALA A 229 -15.62 6.53 17.34
C ALA A 229 -14.97 5.20 16.90
N GLN A 230 -14.99 4.89 15.60
CA GLN A 230 -14.51 3.62 15.04
C GLN A 230 -13.13 3.73 14.40
N VAL A 231 -12.68 4.93 14.01
CA VAL A 231 -11.32 5.16 13.48
C VAL A 231 -10.24 5.10 14.57
N GLY A 232 -10.61 4.80 15.81
CA GLY A 232 -9.68 4.69 16.93
C GLY A 232 -9.13 6.04 17.36
N ASP A 233 -7.84 6.09 17.67
CA ASP A 233 -7.14 7.30 18.12
C ASP A 233 -6.45 8.07 16.97
N LEU A 234 -6.88 7.86 15.72
CA LEU A 234 -6.39 8.61 14.56
C LEU A 234 -6.67 10.10 14.75
N PRO A 235 -5.67 10.99 14.70
CA PRO A 235 -5.87 12.42 14.98
C PRO A 235 -6.71 13.09 13.88
N ARG A 236 -6.50 12.70 12.62
CA ARG A 236 -7.27 13.11 11.45
C ARG A 236 -6.91 12.24 10.25
N VAL A 237 -7.81 12.17 9.27
CA VAL A 237 -7.65 11.39 8.03
C VAL A 237 -6.45 11.87 7.18
N ALA A 238 -6.29 13.17 7.00
CA ALA A 238 -5.17 13.75 6.28
C ALA A 238 -4.17 14.35 7.28
N MET A 239 -3.07 13.66 7.56
CA MET A 239 -2.03 14.10 8.51
C MET A 239 -0.92 14.90 7.81
N ASN A 240 -0.29 15.85 8.51
CA ASN A 240 1.00 16.41 8.09
C ASN A 240 2.14 15.53 8.62
N TYR A 241 3.34 15.76 8.11
CA TYR A 241 4.58 15.14 8.59
C TYR A 241 5.24 15.93 9.72
N ALA A 242 4.58 16.97 10.22
CA ALA A 242 5.05 17.84 11.29
C ALA A 242 4.30 17.49 12.58
N GLY A 243 3.60 18.45 13.17
CA GLY A 243 2.98 18.28 14.48
C GLY A 243 1.92 17.18 14.63
N ASP A 244 1.37 16.60 13.55
CA ASP A 244 0.47 15.44 13.65
C ASP A 244 1.18 14.15 14.06
N THR A 245 2.49 14.09 13.88
CA THR A 245 3.31 12.91 14.19
C THR A 245 3.82 12.92 15.64
N VAL A 246 3.64 14.02 16.36
CA VAL A 246 4.09 14.19 17.76
C VAL A 246 3.44 13.12 18.66
N GLY A 247 4.29 12.41 19.40
CA GLY A 247 3.85 11.33 20.30
C GLY A 247 3.42 10.05 19.59
N ARG A 248 3.65 9.90 18.29
CA ARG A 248 3.26 8.72 17.50
C ARG A 248 4.42 7.77 17.18
N GLY A 249 5.62 8.12 17.60
CA GLY A 249 6.80 7.26 17.54
C GLY A 249 6.74 6.08 18.52
N VAL A 250 7.80 5.27 18.51
CA VAL A 250 7.92 4.10 19.38
C VAL A 250 7.81 4.52 20.85
N GLY A 251 6.93 3.87 21.61
CA GLY A 251 6.72 4.21 23.02
C GLY A 251 6.10 5.59 23.27
N GLY A 252 5.49 6.23 22.26
CA GLY A 252 4.88 7.55 22.37
C GLY A 252 5.86 8.71 22.24
N THR A 253 7.02 8.48 21.61
CA THR A 253 8.00 9.53 21.29
C THR A 253 7.57 10.38 20.10
N THR A 254 8.23 11.52 19.89
CA THR A 254 8.13 12.25 18.62
C THR A 254 9.10 11.61 17.60
N PRO A 255 8.63 11.22 16.41
CA PRO A 255 9.48 10.67 15.38
C PRO A 255 10.44 11.71 14.80
N GLN A 256 11.68 11.29 14.53
CA GLN A 256 12.68 12.11 13.87
C GLN A 256 12.64 11.88 12.35
N ILE A 257 11.68 12.49 11.67
CA ILE A 257 11.56 12.38 10.21
C ILE A 257 12.60 13.29 9.56
N THR A 258 13.49 12.74 8.74
CA THR A 258 14.52 13.50 8.02
C THR A 258 13.90 14.42 6.99
N ASP A 259 14.25 15.71 7.04
CA ASP A 259 14.04 16.67 5.97
C ASP A 259 15.07 16.41 4.87
N LYS A 260 14.65 15.80 3.76
CA LYS A 260 15.54 15.40 2.66
C LYS A 260 16.13 16.58 1.88
N VAL A 261 15.62 17.79 2.08
CA VAL A 261 16.16 19.01 1.45
C VAL A 261 17.21 19.66 2.34
N ASN A 262 16.92 19.80 3.63
CA ASN A 262 17.79 20.55 4.56
C ASN A 262 18.75 19.67 5.37
N GLY A 263 18.53 18.36 5.41
CA GLY A 263 19.31 17.39 6.19
C GLY A 263 19.05 17.42 7.70
N SER A 264 18.17 18.28 8.19
CA SER A 264 17.69 18.30 9.58
C SER A 264 16.47 17.38 9.74
N TYR A 265 15.77 17.45 10.89
CA TYR A 265 14.46 16.82 11.05
C TYR A 265 13.33 17.79 10.72
N ILE A 266 12.19 17.26 10.25
CA ILE A 266 10.93 18.01 10.15
C ILE A 266 10.53 18.49 11.54
N SER A 267 10.03 19.73 11.65
CA SER A 267 9.70 20.30 12.95
C SER A 267 8.35 19.81 13.47
N ASP A 268 8.18 19.82 14.78
CA ASP A 268 6.92 19.48 15.46
C ASP A 268 5.86 20.61 15.35
N ASN A 269 6.16 21.70 14.66
CA ASN A 269 5.25 22.81 14.53
C ASN A 269 4.07 22.43 13.62
N LEU A 270 2.87 22.33 14.20
CA LEU A 270 1.63 22.06 13.45
C LEU A 270 1.34 23.06 12.31
N ASN A 271 1.90 24.26 12.37
CA ASN A 271 1.75 25.29 11.35
C ASN A 271 2.84 25.24 10.27
N GLN A 272 3.82 24.33 10.37
CA GLN A 272 4.80 24.14 9.31
C GLN A 272 4.11 23.60 8.07
N THR A 273 4.32 24.28 6.93
CA THR A 273 4.01 23.73 5.62
C THR A 273 5.19 22.86 5.19
N VAL A 274 4.97 21.56 5.10
CA VAL A 274 5.99 20.61 4.65
C VAL A 274 5.83 20.40 3.15
N GLY A 275 6.90 20.63 2.37
CA GLY A 275 6.93 20.43 0.93
C GLY A 275 7.08 18.97 0.52
N HIS A 276 6.76 18.66 -0.75
CA HIS A 276 6.95 17.32 -1.32
C HIS A 276 8.39 16.83 -1.16
N GLU A 277 9.37 17.62 -1.60
CA GLU A 277 10.78 17.21 -1.61
C GLU A 277 11.35 17.01 -0.19
N GLN A 278 10.81 17.67 0.82
CA GLN A 278 11.26 17.48 2.21
C GLN A 278 10.99 16.06 2.71
N ILE A 279 9.97 15.38 2.17
CA ILE A 279 9.58 14.02 2.55
C ILE A 279 10.07 12.99 1.53
N TRP A 280 9.90 13.29 0.24
CA TRP A 280 10.11 12.34 -0.84
C TRP A 280 11.48 12.49 -1.53
N GLY A 281 12.19 13.59 -1.26
CA GLY A 281 13.45 13.94 -1.92
C GLY A 281 13.21 14.59 -3.28
N THR A 282 14.29 14.86 -4.01
CA THR A 282 14.21 15.24 -5.42
C THR A 282 13.65 14.08 -6.24
N GLY A 283 12.99 14.34 -7.37
CA GLY A 283 12.35 13.24 -8.11
C GLY A 283 13.34 12.17 -8.61
N GLY A 284 12.84 10.94 -8.66
CA GLY A 284 13.66 9.73 -8.76
C GLY A 284 14.26 9.25 -7.44
N THR A 285 14.20 10.03 -6.36
CA THR A 285 14.63 9.57 -5.03
C THR A 285 13.61 8.56 -4.48
N TYR A 286 14.09 7.38 -4.11
CA TYR A 286 13.28 6.35 -3.50
C TYR A 286 13.18 6.53 -1.98
N THR A 287 11.96 6.46 -1.47
CA THR A 287 11.63 6.54 -0.05
C THR A 287 10.99 5.23 0.38
N LYS A 288 11.44 4.64 1.49
CA LYS A 288 10.85 3.41 2.00
C LYS A 288 9.59 3.74 2.79
N VAL A 289 8.52 3.03 2.51
CA VAL A 289 7.26 3.13 3.26
C VAL A 289 6.88 1.74 3.73
N ALA A 290 6.47 1.62 5.00
CA ALA A 290 5.97 0.37 5.54
C ALA A 290 4.72 0.60 6.36
N PHE A 291 3.86 -0.40 6.40
CA PHE A 291 2.64 -0.43 7.17
C PHE A 291 2.50 -1.75 7.90
N TYR A 292 1.86 -1.71 9.06
CA TYR A 292 1.27 -2.86 9.71
C TYR A 292 -0.20 -2.55 9.95
N VAL A 293 -1.09 -3.40 9.46
CA VAL A 293 -2.54 -3.23 9.60
C VAL A 293 -3.11 -4.48 10.22
N LYS A 294 -3.92 -4.31 11.26
CA LYS A 294 -4.53 -5.39 12.03
C LYS A 294 -6.04 -5.20 12.10
N MET A 295 -6.78 -6.24 11.73
CA MET A 295 -8.23 -6.36 11.90
C MET A 295 -8.61 -6.35 13.39
N ASN A 296 -9.79 -5.86 13.76
CA ASN A 296 -10.28 -6.09 15.11
C ASN A 296 -10.63 -7.57 15.35
N SER A 297 -10.48 -8.07 16.57
CA SER A 297 -10.61 -9.50 16.90
C SER A 297 -12.04 -10.05 16.80
N ALA A 298 -13.04 -9.20 17.02
CA ALA A 298 -14.44 -9.52 16.84
C ALA A 298 -15.25 -8.25 16.53
N PRO A 299 -16.44 -8.35 15.94
CA PRO A 299 -17.22 -7.19 15.53
C PRO A 299 -17.55 -6.26 16.70
N GLY A 300 -17.31 -4.96 16.50
CA GLY A 300 -17.50 -3.93 17.52
C GLY A 300 -16.38 -3.82 18.56
N VAL A 301 -15.40 -4.74 18.56
CA VAL A 301 -14.22 -4.64 19.43
C VAL A 301 -13.26 -3.61 18.83
N GLY A 302 -12.81 -2.66 19.65
CA GLY A 302 -11.80 -1.66 19.27
C GLY A 302 -10.40 -2.11 19.62
N ASP A 303 -9.86 -3.07 18.86
CA ASP A 303 -8.49 -3.58 19.02
C ASP A 303 -7.74 -3.75 17.69
N GLY A 304 -8.31 -3.21 16.59
CA GLY A 304 -7.62 -3.06 15.32
C GLY A 304 -6.55 -1.96 15.36
N GLN A 305 -5.57 -2.05 14.45
CA GLN A 305 -4.38 -1.20 14.46
C GLN A 305 -3.94 -0.78 13.04
N ILE A 306 -3.30 0.39 12.96
CA ILE A 306 -2.45 0.80 11.83
C ILE A 306 -1.16 1.37 12.41
N ILE A 307 -0.01 0.89 11.95
CA ILE A 307 1.29 1.48 12.23
C ILE A 307 1.95 1.80 10.89
N GLN A 308 2.65 2.93 10.78
CA GLN A 308 3.40 3.28 9.57
C GLN A 308 4.82 3.71 9.91
N TRP A 309 5.74 3.32 9.04
CA TRP A 309 7.12 3.78 9.02
C TRP A 309 7.44 4.48 7.71
N LEU A 310 8.28 5.50 7.81
CA LEU A 310 8.89 6.21 6.68
C LEU A 310 10.41 6.16 6.87
N ASP A 311 11.13 5.59 5.91
CA ASP A 311 12.57 5.33 6.02
C ASP A 311 12.93 4.68 7.37
N ASP A 312 12.17 3.63 7.73
CA ASP A 312 12.25 2.86 8.97
C ASP A 312 11.96 3.65 10.28
N VAL A 313 11.57 4.93 10.21
CA VAL A 313 11.11 5.74 11.35
C VAL A 313 9.60 5.58 11.54
N GLN A 314 9.16 5.05 12.69
CA GLN A 314 7.73 4.94 13.01
C GLN A 314 7.12 6.33 13.14
N MET A 315 6.29 6.74 12.18
CA MET A 315 5.69 8.07 12.16
C MET A 315 4.21 8.10 12.58
N MET A 316 3.60 6.92 12.69
CA MET A 316 2.22 6.77 13.10
C MET A 316 2.03 5.45 13.84
N ASN A 317 1.22 5.50 14.90
CA ASN A 317 0.66 4.35 15.59
C ASN A 317 -0.78 4.68 15.98
N VAL A 318 -1.72 4.05 15.28
CA VAL A 318 -3.16 4.16 15.51
C VAL A 318 -3.66 2.84 16.08
N GLN A 319 -4.41 2.94 17.15
CA GLN A 319 -4.91 1.86 17.98
C GLN A 319 -6.43 1.99 18.13
N ASN A 320 -7.04 0.91 18.62
CA ASN A 320 -8.46 0.85 18.93
C ASN A 320 -9.39 1.05 17.72
N ILE A 321 -8.95 0.66 16.53
CA ILE A 321 -9.75 0.75 15.32
C ILE A 321 -10.81 -0.36 15.35
N VAL A 322 -12.03 -0.01 14.98
CA VAL A 322 -13.14 -0.94 14.81
C VAL A 322 -13.42 -1.10 13.32
N TRP A 323 -12.60 -1.89 12.62
CA TRP A 323 -12.75 -2.12 11.17
C TRP A 323 -14.10 -2.76 10.83
N VAL A 324 -14.55 -3.69 11.67
CA VAL A 324 -15.87 -4.34 11.56
C VAL A 324 -16.71 -3.91 12.76
N PRO A 325 -17.65 -2.95 12.60
CA PRO A 325 -18.32 -2.29 13.73
C PRO A 325 -19.42 -3.10 14.42
N SER A 326 -20.09 -4.00 13.70
CA SER A 326 -21.04 -4.95 14.26
C SER A 326 -21.25 -6.09 13.27
N LEU A 327 -21.67 -7.25 13.75
CA LEU A 327 -22.15 -8.29 12.84
C LEU A 327 -23.39 -7.72 12.15
N THR A 328 -23.24 -7.35 10.88
CA THR A 328 -24.40 -7.28 10.00
C THR A 328 -25.05 -8.67 10.03
N GLN A 329 -26.37 -8.74 10.19
CA GLN A 329 -27.10 -10.02 10.28
C GLN A 329 -26.61 -10.98 9.18
N GLY A 330 -25.99 -12.11 9.56
CA GLY A 330 -25.60 -13.17 8.63
C GLY A 330 -24.10 -13.40 8.42
N LEU A 331 -23.21 -12.56 8.95
CA LEU A 331 -21.79 -12.94 9.02
C LEU A 331 -21.58 -14.08 10.01
N THR A 332 -21.07 -15.22 9.53
CA THR A 332 -20.67 -16.35 10.38
C THR A 332 -19.21 -16.28 10.81
N GLU A 333 -18.39 -15.50 10.11
CA GLU A 333 -16.94 -15.39 10.33
C GLU A 333 -16.47 -13.95 10.17
N MET A 334 -15.33 -13.61 10.80
CA MET A 334 -14.69 -12.31 10.62
C MET A 334 -14.08 -12.20 9.21
N PRO A 335 -14.29 -11.08 8.49
CA PRO A 335 -13.48 -10.80 7.31
C PRO A 335 -12.01 -10.65 7.71
N LYS A 336 -11.11 -11.00 6.79
CA LYS A 336 -9.67 -10.88 6.95
C LYS A 336 -9.08 -10.08 5.80
N TRP A 337 -7.83 -9.64 5.92
CA TRP A 337 -7.12 -9.01 4.81
C TRP A 337 -6.78 -10.06 3.75
N THR A 338 -7.40 -9.95 2.58
CA THR A 338 -7.26 -10.92 1.48
C THR A 338 -6.46 -10.36 0.32
N SER A 339 -6.39 -9.05 0.16
CA SER A 339 -5.74 -8.45 -1.01
C SER A 339 -4.90 -7.22 -0.66
N LEU A 340 -3.81 -7.09 -1.41
CA LEU A 340 -2.99 -5.88 -1.50
C LEU A 340 -3.05 -5.40 -2.95
N SER A 341 -3.36 -4.12 -3.14
CA SER A 341 -3.28 -3.48 -4.44
C SER A 341 -2.37 -2.27 -4.38
N ILE A 342 -1.49 -2.16 -5.38
CA ILE A 342 -0.74 -0.93 -5.67
C ILE A 342 -1.41 -0.19 -6.83
N GLY A 343 -1.32 1.12 -6.80
CA GLY A 343 -2.04 1.98 -7.73
C GLY A 343 -3.34 2.53 -7.19
N GLY A 344 -4.07 3.22 -8.04
CA GLY A 344 -5.41 3.71 -7.78
C GLY A 344 -5.77 4.94 -8.56
N ASN A 345 -6.81 5.60 -8.09
CA ASN A 345 -7.29 6.83 -8.70
C ASN A 345 -6.31 7.98 -8.44
N ASP A 346 -6.05 8.74 -9.49
CA ASP A 346 -5.34 10.01 -9.44
C ASP A 346 -6.32 11.17 -9.67
N PHE A 347 -6.22 12.19 -8.84
CA PHE A 347 -6.86 13.48 -9.00
C PHE A 347 -5.75 14.50 -9.28
N PHE A 348 -5.38 14.61 -10.56
CA PHE A 348 -4.35 15.54 -11.02
C PHE A 348 -4.97 16.51 -12.02
N LYS A 349 -5.12 17.79 -11.64
CA LYS A 349 -5.85 18.77 -12.47
C LYS A 349 -5.13 20.09 -12.67
N ASN A 350 -3.81 20.08 -12.54
CA ASN A 350 -3.01 21.30 -12.68
C ASN A 350 -2.98 21.83 -14.11
N TYR A 351 -3.16 20.95 -15.11
CA TYR A 351 -3.06 21.29 -16.52
C TYR A 351 -4.31 20.84 -17.27
N PRO A 352 -4.68 21.54 -18.35
CA PRO A 352 -5.77 21.12 -19.21
C PRO A 352 -5.38 19.88 -20.04
N LEU A 353 -6.36 19.19 -20.64
CA LEU A 353 -6.12 17.89 -21.30
C LEU A 353 -5.21 18.03 -22.53
N GLU A 354 -5.38 19.12 -23.26
CA GLU A 354 -4.66 19.43 -24.49
C GLU A 354 -3.15 19.55 -24.30
N ASP A 355 -2.68 19.87 -23.09
CA ASP A 355 -1.26 19.87 -22.75
C ASP A 355 -0.68 18.44 -22.75
N GLY A 356 -1.54 17.42 -22.65
CA GLY A 356 -1.14 16.01 -22.65
C GLY A 356 -0.16 15.67 -21.53
N ARG A 357 -0.23 16.41 -20.42
CA ARG A 357 0.70 16.28 -19.29
C ARG A 357 0.49 14.95 -18.58
N GLN A 358 1.52 14.09 -18.65
CA GLN A 358 1.65 12.88 -17.85
C GLN A 358 2.81 13.06 -16.86
N GLU A 359 2.59 12.58 -15.64
CA GLU A 359 3.64 12.42 -14.62
C GLU A 359 3.57 10.99 -14.11
N TRP A 360 4.65 10.51 -13.51
CA TRP A 360 4.70 9.16 -12.97
C TRP A 360 5.10 9.13 -11.52
N TRP A 361 4.73 8.01 -10.90
CA TRP A 361 5.33 7.53 -9.67
C TRP A 361 5.60 6.04 -9.84
N ALA A 362 6.58 5.53 -9.10
CA ALA A 362 7.06 4.17 -9.23
C ALA A 362 7.09 3.49 -7.86
N ILE A 363 6.73 2.20 -7.83
CA ILE A 363 6.87 1.33 -6.67
C ILE A 363 7.82 0.18 -7.01
N ASP A 364 8.69 -0.14 -6.05
CA ASP A 364 9.68 -1.19 -6.17
C ASP A 364 9.88 -1.94 -4.85
N ASP A 365 10.48 -3.14 -4.91
CA ASP A 365 10.83 -3.99 -3.77
C ASP A 365 9.69 -4.16 -2.74
N ILE A 366 8.54 -4.66 -3.21
CA ILE A 366 7.40 -4.96 -2.36
C ILE A 366 7.72 -6.19 -1.51
N LYS A 367 7.41 -6.13 -0.23
CA LYS A 367 7.41 -7.28 0.68
C LYS A 367 6.18 -7.24 1.57
N VAL A 368 5.57 -8.40 1.76
CA VAL A 368 4.39 -8.60 2.61
C VAL A 368 4.68 -9.76 3.57
N SER A 369 4.40 -9.56 4.86
CA SER A 369 4.57 -10.58 5.90
C SER A 369 3.47 -10.55 6.95
N THR A 370 3.38 -11.61 7.75
CA THR A 370 2.40 -11.74 8.84
C THR A 370 2.73 -10.89 10.07
N GLU A 371 4.00 -10.53 10.26
CA GLU A 371 4.49 -9.84 11.45
C GLU A 371 5.38 -8.64 11.08
N ILE A 372 5.49 -7.70 12.03
CA ILE A 372 6.42 -6.57 11.94
C ILE A 372 7.86 -7.10 12.08
N PRO A 373 8.78 -6.74 11.16
CA PRO A 373 10.18 -7.11 11.31
C PRO A 373 10.80 -6.60 12.62
N ASN A 374 11.60 -7.44 13.28
CA ASN A 374 12.22 -7.13 14.58
C ASN A 374 13.03 -5.82 14.61
N TYR A 375 13.64 -5.43 13.48
CA TYR A 375 14.43 -4.19 13.41
C TYR A 375 13.57 -2.92 13.49
N LEU A 376 12.25 -3.00 13.25
CA LEU A 376 11.30 -1.89 13.38
C LEU A 376 10.65 -1.81 14.77
N LEU A 377 10.82 -2.85 15.61
CA LEU A 377 10.21 -2.92 16.94
C LEU A 377 11.05 -2.21 18.02
N SER A 378 12.33 -2.00 17.76
CA SER A 378 13.19 -1.17 18.59
C SER A 378 13.39 0.18 17.93
N ASP A 379 13.68 1.21 18.72
CA ASP A 379 14.01 2.58 18.28
C ASP A 379 15.39 2.63 17.57
N SER A 380 15.68 1.61 16.75
CA SER A 380 16.95 1.47 16.09
C SER A 380 17.02 2.52 15.00
N ASN A 381 17.81 3.56 15.25
CA ASN A 381 18.27 4.57 14.29
C ASN A 381 19.09 3.91 13.17
N ASN A 382 18.49 3.00 12.39
CA ASN A 382 19.13 2.39 11.25
C ASN A 382 19.00 3.37 10.07
N THR A 383 19.97 4.29 9.99
CA THR A 383 19.96 5.41 9.04
C THR A 383 20.45 5.05 7.64
N ALA A 384 20.84 3.79 7.39
CA ALA A 384 21.29 3.35 6.08
C ALA A 384 20.08 2.86 5.25
N PRO A 385 19.84 3.42 4.05
CA PRO A 385 18.89 2.82 3.12
C PRO A 385 19.34 1.37 2.87
N PRO A 386 18.44 0.37 2.99
CA PRO A 386 18.74 -0.99 2.55
C PRO A 386 19.31 -0.93 1.13
N LYS A 387 20.32 -1.72 0.79
CA LYS A 387 20.79 -1.76 -0.61
C LYS A 387 19.66 -2.37 -1.46
N PRO A 388 19.54 -2.03 -2.77
CA PRO A 388 18.73 -2.82 -3.68
C PRO A 388 19.09 -4.30 -3.51
N PRO A 389 18.12 -5.23 -3.61
CA PRO A 389 18.41 -6.65 -3.53
C PRO A 389 19.57 -6.96 -4.46
N LEU A 390 20.66 -7.52 -3.91
CA LEU A 390 21.64 -8.17 -4.77
C LEU A 390 20.88 -9.33 -5.39
N GLY A 391 20.72 -9.30 -6.72
CA GLY A 391 19.91 -10.25 -7.47
C GLY A 391 20.03 -11.65 -6.86
N ILE A 392 18.92 -12.15 -6.31
CA ILE A 392 18.88 -13.47 -5.72
C ILE A 392 19.08 -14.45 -6.88
N THR A 393 20.29 -14.95 -7.05
CA THR A 393 20.49 -16.21 -7.77
C THR A 393 19.91 -17.30 -6.89
N VAL A 394 18.70 -17.75 -7.24
CA VAL A 394 18.20 -19.04 -6.79
C VAL A 394 19.09 -20.09 -7.48
N GLU A 395 19.84 -20.87 -6.70
CA GLU A 395 20.57 -22.04 -7.21
C GLU A 395 19.62 -23.12 -7.73
#